data_AF-P01382-F1
#
_entry.id   AF-P01382-F1
#
_cell.length_a   1.000
_cell.length_b   1.000
_cell.length_c   1.000
_cell.angle_alpha   90.00
_cell.angle_beta   90.00
_cell.angle_gamma   90.00
#
_symmetry.space_group_name_H-M   'P 1'
#
loop_
_entity.id
_entity.type
_entity.pdbx_description
1 polymer ?
#
loop_
_entity_poly.entity_id
_entity_poly.type
_entity_poly.pdbx_seq_one_letter_code
_entity_poly.pdbx_strand_id
1 'polypeptide(L)' 'ITCYKTPIPITSETCAPGQNLCYTKTWCDAWCGSRGKVIELGCAATCPTVESYQDIKCCSTDDCNPHPKQKRP' A
#
# COMPACT_ATOMS: atom_id res chain seq x y z
N ILE A 1 8.60 3.18 12.09
CA ILE A 1 7.91 3.67 10.88
C ILE A 1 6.42 3.42 11.04
N THR A 2 5.58 4.37 10.66
CA THR A 2 4.14 4.21 10.53
C THR A 2 3.76 4.09 9.06
N CYS A 3 2.78 3.25 8.74
CA CYS A 3 2.29 3.06 7.39
C CYS A 3 0.77 2.98 7.39
N TYR A 4 0.16 3.42 6.31
CA TYR A 4 -1.25 3.14 6.05
C TYR A 4 -1.45 1.65 5.77
N LYS A 5 -2.54 1.09 6.31
CA LYS A 5 -2.93 -0.29 6.07
C LYS A 5 -4.35 -0.37 5.55
N THR A 6 -4.58 -1.32 4.66
CA THR A 6 -5.92 -1.77 4.25
C THR A 6 -6.36 -2.94 5.13
N PRO A 7 -7.68 -3.21 5.32
CA PRO A 7 -8.85 -2.66 4.62
C PRO A 7 -9.39 -1.33 5.20
N ILE A 8 -10.56 -0.88 4.75
CA ILE A 8 -11.23 0.35 5.19
C ILE A 8 -11.78 0.18 6.62
N PRO A 9 -11.66 1.19 7.51
CA PRO A 9 -11.03 2.50 7.27
C PRO A 9 -9.50 2.41 7.19
N ILE A 10 -8.91 3.11 6.21
CA ILE A 10 -7.46 3.15 6.05
C ILE A 10 -6.88 4.01 7.17
N THR A 11 -6.18 3.36 8.09
CA THR A 11 -5.53 3.97 9.25
C THR A 11 -4.02 3.88 9.14
N SER A 12 -3.33 4.89 9.67
CA SER A 12 -1.89 4.83 9.89
C SER A 12 -1.62 4.03 11.16
N GLU A 13 -0.73 3.04 11.06
CA GLU A 13 -0.34 2.18 12.17
C GLU A 13 1.18 2.00 12.21
N THR A 14 1.71 1.86 13.43
CA THR A 14 3.11 1.49 13.65
C THR A 14 3.38 0.09 13.09
N CYS A 15 4.42 -0.03 12.27
CA CYS A 15 4.87 -1.33 11.76
C CYS A 15 5.57 -2.16 12.83
N ALA A 16 5.51 -3.48 12.67
CA ALA A 16 6.20 -4.40 13.59
C ALA A 16 7.73 -4.21 13.54
N PRO A 17 8.47 -4.56 14.60
CA PRO A 17 9.92 -4.54 14.58
C PRO A 17 10.48 -5.34 13.40
N GLY A 18 11.39 -4.73 12.64
CA GLY A 18 11.97 -5.33 11.43
C GLY A 18 11.21 -5.01 10.12
N GLN A 19 9.98 -4.46 10.20
CA GLN A 19 9.24 -3.98 9.03
C GLN A 19 9.51 -2.48 8.83
N ASN A 20 10.61 -2.17 8.15
CA ASN A 20 11.10 -0.80 7.99
C ASN A 20 10.63 -0.12 6.69
N LEU A 21 9.71 -0.76 5.94
CA LEU A 21 9.17 -0.25 4.69
C LEU A 21 7.65 -0.23 4.74
N CYS A 22 7.06 0.80 4.14
CA CYS A 22 5.68 0.78 3.70
C CYS A 22 5.61 0.30 2.25
N TYR A 23 4.53 -0.38 1.89
CA TYR A 23 4.23 -0.70 0.49
C TYR A 23 2.83 -0.28 0.09
N THR A 24 2.70 -0.03 -1.21
CA THR A 24 1.43 0.08 -1.93
C THR A 24 1.48 -0.93 -3.05
N LYS A 25 0.57 -1.90 -3.01
CA LYS A 25 0.38 -2.92 -4.05
C LYS A 25 -0.95 -2.65 -4.75
N THR A 26 -0.94 -2.60 -6.08
CA THR A 26 -2.14 -2.41 -6.86
C THR A 26 -2.23 -3.39 -8.02
N TRP A 27 -3.43 -3.89 -8.31
CA TRP A 27 -3.67 -4.83 -9.41
C TRP A 27 -5.09 -4.69 -9.95
N CYS A 28 -5.30 -5.22 -11.14
CA CYS A 28 -6.60 -5.20 -11.81
C CYS A 28 -7.32 -6.53 -11.53
N ASP A 29 -8.44 -6.50 -10.83
CA ASP A 29 -9.29 -7.66 -10.59
C ASP A 29 -10.52 -7.67 -11.54
N ALA A 30 -11.49 -8.55 -11.29
CA ALA A 30 -12.73 -8.64 -12.07
C ALA A 30 -13.56 -7.34 -12.08
N TRP A 31 -13.38 -6.45 -11.10
CA TRP A 31 -14.13 -5.20 -10.94
C TRP A 31 -13.36 -3.98 -11.43
N CYS A 32 -12.17 -4.18 -11.99
CA CYS A 32 -11.26 -3.11 -12.37
C CYS A 32 -11.89 -2.10 -13.36
N GLY A 33 -12.78 -2.56 -14.25
CA GLY A 33 -13.52 -1.69 -15.17
C GLY A 33 -14.51 -0.74 -14.50
N SER A 34 -15.03 -1.07 -13.32
CA SER A 34 -16.02 -0.25 -12.60
C SER A 34 -15.45 0.44 -11.36
N ARG A 35 -14.53 -0.21 -10.65
CA ARG A 35 -13.96 0.26 -9.37
C ARG A 35 -12.53 0.78 -9.48
N GLY A 36 -11.88 0.59 -10.63
CA GLY A 36 -10.44 0.81 -10.78
C GLY A 36 -9.62 -0.32 -10.16
N LYS A 37 -8.30 -0.16 -10.13
CA LYS A 37 -7.38 -1.14 -9.55
C LYS A 37 -7.67 -1.37 -8.06
N VAL A 38 -7.56 -2.61 -7.61
CA VAL A 38 -7.48 -2.97 -6.19
C VAL A 38 -6.22 -2.33 -5.61
N ILE A 39 -6.31 -1.87 -4.36
CA ILE A 39 -5.22 -1.24 -3.63
C ILE A 39 -5.07 -1.95 -2.29
N GLU A 40 -3.86 -2.42 -2.02
CA GLU A 40 -3.43 -3.00 -0.76
C GLU A 40 -2.28 -2.15 -0.22
N LEU A 41 -2.40 -1.77 1.04
CA LEU A 41 -1.41 -0.95 1.75
C LEU A 41 -0.94 -1.73 2.97
N GLY A 42 0.35 -1.67 3.27
CA GLY A 42 0.89 -2.36 4.43
C GLY A 42 2.34 -2.03 4.76
N CYS A 43 2.84 -2.77 5.76
CA CYS A 43 4.22 -2.77 6.20
C CYS A 43 4.96 -3.99 5.62
N ALA A 44 6.24 -3.84 5.30
CA ALA A 44 7.08 -4.95 4.87
C ALA A 44 8.51 -4.81 5.42
N ALA A 45 9.18 -5.95 5.62
CA ALA A 45 10.61 -5.98 5.95
C ALA A 45 11.47 -5.74 4.70
N THR A 46 11.05 -6.32 3.58
CA THR A 46 11.64 -6.14 2.24
C THR A 46 10.54 -5.75 1.27
N CYS A 47 10.89 -4.99 0.22
CA CYS A 47 9.89 -4.60 -0.77
C CYS A 47 9.34 -5.85 -1.48
N PRO A 48 8.01 -6.06 -1.52
CA PRO A 48 7.43 -7.24 -2.15
C PRO A 48 7.80 -7.32 -3.63
N THR A 49 7.96 -8.54 -4.14
CA THR A 49 8.29 -8.80 -5.55
C THR A 49 7.11 -8.43 -6.45
N VAL A 50 7.39 -7.69 -7.52
CA VAL A 50 6.39 -7.35 -8.54
C VAL A 50 6.07 -8.61 -9.35
N GLU A 51 4.86 -9.14 -9.20
CA GLU A 51 4.34 -10.17 -10.11
C GLU A 51 3.72 -9.53 -11.36
N SER A 52 3.54 -10.35 -12.41
CA SER A 52 2.83 -9.95 -13.63
C SER A 52 1.48 -9.31 -13.28
N TYR A 53 1.18 -8.16 -13.91
CA TYR A 53 -0.08 -7.41 -13.73
C TYR A 53 -0.29 -6.74 -12.36
N GLN A 54 0.74 -6.70 -11.52
CA GLN A 54 0.74 -5.94 -10.28
C GLN A 54 1.70 -4.75 -10.40
N ASP A 55 1.33 -3.62 -9.81
CA ASP A 55 2.23 -2.49 -9.58
C ASP A 55 2.52 -2.42 -8.08
N ILE A 56 3.81 -2.44 -7.70
CA ILE A 56 4.22 -2.33 -6.29
C ILE A 56 5.14 -1.12 -6.14
N LYS A 57 4.89 -0.32 -5.10
CA LYS A 57 5.74 0.79 -4.68
C LYS A 57 6.11 0.60 -3.22
N CYS A 58 7.35 0.85 -2.88
CA CYS A 58 7.84 0.81 -1.51
C CYS A 58 8.50 2.14 -1.15
N CYS A 59 8.42 2.49 0.13
CA CYS A 59 9.01 3.69 0.69
C CYS A 59 9.35 3.47 2.16
N SER A 60 10.26 4.27 2.70
CA SER A 60 10.88 4.06 4.02
C SER A 60 10.70 5.25 4.96
N THR A 61 9.66 6.06 4.74
CA THR A 61 9.32 7.22 5.60
C THR A 61 7.93 7.01 6.21
N ASP A 62 7.65 7.69 7.33
CA ASP A 62 6.33 7.59 7.96
C ASP A 62 5.21 8.03 7.01
N ASP A 63 4.12 7.26 6.99
CA ASP A 63 2.87 7.51 6.24
C ASP A 63 3.08 7.73 4.73
N CYS A 64 4.13 7.13 4.15
CA CYS A 64 4.56 7.37 2.78
C CYS A 64 3.77 6.60 1.71
N ASN A 65 2.87 5.70 2.13
CA ASN A 65 2.04 4.87 1.25
C ASN A 65 0.54 5.27 1.28
N PRO A 66 0.16 6.55 1.12
CA PRO A 66 -1.24 6.97 1.21
C PRO A 66 -2.07 6.35 0.09
N HIS A 67 -3.37 6.16 0.35
CA HIS A 67 -4.30 5.79 -0.70
C HIS A 67 -4.28 6.85 -1.82
N PRO A 68 -4.39 6.50 -3.11
CA PRO A 68 -4.35 7.45 -4.22
C PRO A 68 -5.36 8.60 -4.10
N LYS A 69 -6.54 8.33 -3.53
CA LYS A 69 -7.56 9.35 -3.24
C LYS A 69 -7.35 10.14 -1.93
N GLN A 70 -6.44 9.68 -1.07
CA GLN A 70 -6.06 10.36 0.18
C GLN A 70 -4.94 11.39 -0.02
N LYS A 71 -4.43 11.58 -1.25
CA LYS A 71 -3.61 12.76 -1.56
C LYS A 71 -4.44 14.02 -1.33
N ARG A 72 -4.47 14.47 -0.08
CA ARG A 72 -4.96 15.77 0.32
C ARG A 72 -4.02 16.78 -0.35
N PRO A 73 -4.55 17.81 -1.03
CA PRO A 73 -3.74 18.90 -1.56
C PRO A 73 -2.83 19.50 -0.48
#